data_AF-A0A7S2SW03-F1
#
_entry.id   AF-A0A7S2SW03-F1
#
_cell.length_a   1.000
_cell.length_b   1.000
_cell.length_c   1.000
_cell.angle_alpha   90.00
_cell.angle_beta   90.00
_cell.angle_gamma   90.00
#
_symmetry.space_group_name_H-M   'P 1'
#
loop_
_entity.id
_entity.type
_entity.pdbx_description
1 polymer ?
#
loop_
_entity_poly.entity_id
_entity_poly.type
_entity_poly.pdbx_seq_one_letter_code
_entity_poly.pdbx_strand_id
1 'polypeptide(L)'
;PEWFEAGGVYHADPTYTEFEAMPGMTRSEIELEFPVYRLPDLITESGWYGTSGGLRPSGGRESELECRKRAEDVLAALREEARSLTVNKQVLVVAHYDIIAAVLDCALCQGQTPLPNFTRWKHFNTGITVLDVLAKSGHVLPMYINSIPHLSGRTDLQSGFATD
;
A
#
# COMPACT_ATOMS: atom_id res chain seq x y z
N PRO A 1 7.01 -0.90 8.10
CA PRO A 1 5.92 0.04 7.73
C PRO A 1 4.77 -0.72 7.07
N GLU A 2 3.52 -0.33 7.35
CA GLU A 2 2.32 -1.03 6.90
C GLU A 2 1.81 -0.45 5.56
N TRP A 3 1.65 -1.30 4.55
CA TRP A 3 1.34 -0.91 3.15
C TRP A 3 -0.03 -1.41 2.68
N PHE A 4 -1.03 -1.41 3.57
CA PHE A 4 -2.42 -1.76 3.23
C PHE A 4 -3.10 -0.66 2.42
N GLU A 5 -4.15 -0.95 1.66
CA GLU A 5 -5.01 0.06 1.04
C GLU A 5 -6.03 0.66 2.01
N ALA A 6 -6.66 1.76 1.59
CA ALA A 6 -7.92 2.19 2.18
C ALA A 6 -8.99 1.13 1.86
N GLY A 7 -10.03 1.04 2.70
CA GLY A 7 -10.94 -0.09 2.68
C GLY A 7 -10.39 -1.25 3.49
N GLY A 8 -10.56 -2.48 3.01
CA GLY A 8 -10.15 -3.67 3.75
C GLY A 8 -10.73 -4.95 3.18
N VAL A 9 -10.52 -6.05 3.88
CA VAL A 9 -11.08 -7.35 3.50
C VAL A 9 -12.35 -7.55 4.34
N TYR A 10 -13.51 -7.52 3.69
CA TYR A 10 -14.80 -7.64 4.37
C TYR A 10 -15.89 -8.16 3.42
N HIS A 11 -16.96 -8.71 3.99
CA HIS A 11 -18.24 -8.82 3.33
C HIS A 11 -19.09 -7.59 3.66
N ALA A 12 -19.65 -6.96 2.63
CA ALA A 12 -20.60 -5.87 2.80
C ALA A 12 -22.00 -6.34 2.43
N ASP A 13 -23.01 -5.78 3.10
CA ASP A 13 -24.38 -5.89 2.62
C ASP A 13 -24.57 -5.11 1.30
N PRO A 14 -25.65 -5.35 0.53
CA PRO A 14 -25.87 -4.66 -0.75
C PRO A 14 -25.95 -3.13 -0.65
N THR A 15 -26.21 -2.58 0.54
CA THR A 15 -26.31 -1.14 0.78
C THR A 15 -25.03 -0.49 1.31
N TYR A 16 -23.97 -1.27 1.56
CA TYR A 16 -22.70 -0.80 2.12
C TYR A 16 -22.87 -0.07 3.47
N THR A 17 -23.78 -0.54 4.31
CA THR A 17 -24.03 -0.01 5.66
C THR A 17 -23.53 -0.93 6.76
N GLU A 18 -23.46 -2.24 6.51
CA GLU A 18 -22.93 -3.22 7.43
C GLU A 18 -21.73 -3.95 6.81
N PHE A 19 -20.71 -4.18 7.64
CA PHE A 19 -19.47 -4.82 7.24
C PHE A 19 -19.11 -5.94 8.20
N GLU A 20 -18.89 -7.13 7.65
CA GLU A 20 -18.28 -8.25 8.36
C GLU A 20 -16.81 -8.34 7.97
N ALA A 21 -15.93 -8.04 8.92
CA ALA A 21 -14.49 -8.09 8.72
C ALA A 21 -14.03 -9.51 8.37
N MET A 22 -13.23 -9.65 7.32
CA MET A 22 -12.66 -10.91 6.89
C MET A 22 -11.15 -10.92 7.20
N PRO A 23 -10.66 -11.92 7.94
CA PRO A 23 -9.29 -11.92 8.42
C PRO A 23 -8.22 -12.20 7.36
N GLY A 24 -8.65 -12.67 6.19
CA GLY A 24 -7.77 -13.27 5.19
C GLY A 24 -7.24 -14.64 5.63
N MET A 25 -6.25 -15.16 4.90
CA MET A 25 -5.63 -16.44 5.21
C MET A 25 -4.88 -16.40 6.54
N THR A 26 -4.98 -17.49 7.28
CA THR A 26 -4.17 -17.79 8.47
C THR A 26 -2.72 -18.06 8.11
N ARG A 27 -1.83 -18.02 9.10
CA ARG A 27 -0.43 -18.43 8.92
C ARG A 27 -0.32 -19.83 8.34
N SER A 28 -1.00 -20.82 8.94
CA SER A 28 -0.93 -22.21 8.47
C SER A 28 -1.39 -22.37 7.01
N GLU A 29 -2.44 -21.65 6.60
CA GLU A 29 -2.90 -21.66 5.21
C GLU A 29 -1.85 -21.04 4.26
N ILE A 30 -1.22 -19.93 4.64
CA ILE A 30 -0.20 -19.28 3.82
C ILE A 30 1.07 -20.14 3.74
N GLU A 31 1.49 -20.78 4.84
CA GLU A 31 2.65 -21.67 4.85
C GLU A 31 2.42 -22.94 4.01
N LEU A 32 1.18 -23.42 3.94
CA LEU A 32 0.80 -24.52 3.07
C LEU A 32 0.88 -24.14 1.58
N GLU A 33 0.31 -22.99 1.21
CA GLU A 33 0.24 -22.52 -0.19
C GLU A 33 1.60 -21.98 -0.68
N PHE A 34 2.35 -21.32 0.20
CA PHE A 34 3.61 -20.64 -0.11
C PHE A 34 4.74 -21.07 0.84
N PRO A 35 5.19 -22.35 0.80
CA PRO A 35 6.08 -22.94 1.80
C PRO A 35 7.49 -22.34 1.86
N VAL A 36 7.87 -21.55 0.85
CA VAL A 36 9.17 -20.88 0.78
C VAL A 36 9.12 -19.44 1.30
N TYR A 37 7.93 -18.92 1.59
CA TYR A 37 7.75 -17.54 2.02
C TYR A 37 7.96 -17.40 3.53
N ARG A 38 8.77 -16.42 3.94
CA ARG A 38 8.99 -16.12 5.36
C ARG A 38 7.94 -15.14 5.84
N LEU A 39 6.99 -15.62 6.62
CA LEU A 39 5.92 -14.79 7.16
C LEU A 39 6.37 -13.99 8.38
N PRO A 40 6.02 -12.70 8.48
CA PRO A 40 6.24 -11.93 9.70
C PRO A 40 5.36 -12.45 10.83
N ASP A 41 5.81 -12.31 12.09
CA ASP A 41 5.11 -12.78 13.30
C ASP A 41 3.70 -12.20 13.45
N LEU A 42 3.43 -11.06 12.80
CA LEU A 42 2.15 -10.36 12.79
C LEU A 42 1.06 -11.10 11.99
N ILE A 43 1.43 -12.11 11.18
CA ILE A 43 0.48 -13.03 10.57
C ILE A 43 0.29 -14.22 11.51
N THR A 44 -0.95 -14.43 11.93
CA THR A 44 -1.30 -15.41 12.96
C THR A 44 -2.34 -16.39 12.44
N GLU A 45 -2.76 -17.32 13.30
CA GLU A 45 -3.91 -18.20 13.05
C GLU A 45 -5.26 -17.46 13.08
N SER A 46 -5.27 -16.18 13.47
CA SER A 46 -6.45 -15.31 13.33
C SER A 46 -6.46 -14.54 12.02
N GLY A 47 -5.53 -14.83 11.10
CA GLY A 47 -5.37 -14.17 9.80
C GLY A 47 -4.30 -13.09 9.78
N TRP A 48 -4.20 -12.40 8.65
CA TRP A 48 -3.25 -11.30 8.43
C TRP A 48 -3.90 -9.92 8.52
N TYR A 49 -5.23 -9.82 8.45
CA TYR A 49 -5.98 -8.56 8.44
C TYR A 49 -6.99 -8.47 9.59
N GLY A 50 -7.02 -7.36 10.32
CA GLY A 50 -8.22 -6.93 11.07
C GLY A 50 -8.75 -7.76 12.26
N THR A 51 -8.03 -8.74 12.82
CA THR A 51 -8.44 -9.43 14.07
C THR A 51 -7.53 -9.07 15.25
N SER A 52 -7.94 -9.39 16.47
CA SER A 52 -7.15 -9.21 17.71
C SER A 52 -5.78 -9.90 17.59
N GLY A 53 -4.77 -9.14 17.16
CA GLY A 53 -3.41 -9.62 16.85
C GLY A 53 -2.93 -9.36 15.42
N GLY A 54 -3.83 -8.95 14.51
CA GLY A 54 -3.53 -8.52 13.15
C GLY A 54 -3.16 -7.03 13.04
N LEU A 55 -2.74 -6.62 11.85
CA LEU A 55 -2.09 -5.33 11.57
C LEU A 55 -3.03 -4.09 11.56
N ARG A 56 -4.28 -4.17 12.05
CA ARG A 56 -5.29 -3.11 11.81
C ARG A 56 -6.32 -2.89 12.93
N PRO A 57 -6.96 -1.71 12.97
CA PRO A 57 -7.96 -1.36 13.97
C PRO A 57 -9.23 -2.20 13.84
N SER A 58 -9.95 -2.30 14.96
CA SER A 58 -11.25 -2.96 15.12
C SER A 58 -12.27 -2.52 14.05
N GLY A 59 -12.66 -3.43 13.15
CA GLY A 59 -13.73 -3.22 12.18
C GLY A 59 -13.46 -3.68 10.75
N GLY A 60 -12.23 -4.09 10.40
CA GLY A 60 -11.91 -4.68 9.08
C GLY A 60 -11.99 -3.71 7.89
N ARG A 61 -12.07 -2.41 8.15
CA ARG A 61 -12.11 -1.36 7.12
C ARG A 61 -11.36 -0.11 7.59
N GLU A 62 -10.60 0.49 6.69
CA GLU A 62 -9.90 1.75 6.83
C GLU A 62 -10.57 2.82 5.95
N SER A 63 -10.68 4.04 6.46
CA SER A 63 -11.05 5.24 5.69
C SER A 63 -9.86 5.83 4.92
N GLU A 64 -10.13 6.61 3.87
CA GLU A 64 -9.07 7.31 3.12
C GLU A 64 -8.22 8.24 4.01
N LEU A 65 -8.82 8.85 5.04
CA LEU A 65 -8.10 9.71 5.99
C LEU A 65 -7.12 8.93 6.86
N GLU A 66 -7.53 7.75 7.36
CA GLU A 66 -6.64 6.86 8.10
C GLU A 66 -5.50 6.35 7.21
N CYS A 67 -5.81 6.01 5.95
CA CYS A 67 -4.82 5.58 4.96
C CYS A 67 -3.81 6.69 4.67
N ARG A 68 -4.28 7.93 4.49
CA ARG A 68 -3.44 9.11 4.32
C ARG A 68 -2.53 9.32 5.51
N LYS A 69 -3.07 9.24 6.73
CA LYS A 69 -2.27 9.40 7.95
C LYS A 69 -1.15 8.36 8.04
N ARG A 70 -1.46 7.10 7.72
CA ARG A 70 -0.45 6.05 7.66
C ARG A 70 0.57 6.26 6.54
N ALA A 71 0.16 6.77 5.38
CA ALA A 71 1.09 7.12 4.31
C ALA A 71 2.09 8.20 4.75
N GLU A 72 1.64 9.20 5.51
CA GLU A 72 2.52 10.20 6.12
C GLU A 72 3.51 9.58 7.09
N ASP A 73 3.06 8.66 7.95
CA ASP A 73 3.90 7.98 8.94
C ASP A 73 4.93 7.06 8.26
N VAL A 74 4.51 6.32 7.22
CA VAL A 74 5.42 5.52 6.38
C VAL A 74 6.48 6.41 5.73
N LEU A 75 6.09 7.54 5.15
CA LEU A 75 7.02 8.44 4.49
C LEU A 75 7.98 9.10 5.49
N ALA A 76 7.50 9.46 6.69
CA ALA A 76 8.35 9.96 7.76
C ALA A 76 9.39 8.91 8.20
N ALA A 77 8.97 7.65 8.36
CA ALA A 77 9.87 6.55 8.69
C ALA A 77 10.93 6.30 7.60
N LEU A 78 10.54 6.33 6.32
CA LEU A 78 11.47 6.18 5.19
C LEU A 78 12.49 7.34 5.13
N ARG A 79 12.06 8.57 5.41
CA ARG A 79 12.96 9.73 5.47
C ARG A 79 13.96 9.60 6.61
N GLU A 80 13.51 9.15 7.78
CA GLU A 80 14.39 8.92 8.92
C GLU A 80 15.39 7.79 8.65
N GLU A 81 14.91 6.68 8.10
CA GLU A 81 15.77 5.58 7.70
C GLU A 81 16.81 6.06 6.67
N ALA A 82 16.39 6.77 5.62
CA ALA A 82 17.29 7.29 4.60
C ALA A 82 18.39 8.20 5.18
N ARG A 83 18.07 9.04 6.17
CA ARG A 83 19.06 9.88 6.88
C ARG A 83 20.12 9.05 7.62
N SER A 84 19.73 7.89 8.12
CA SER A 84 20.63 7.00 8.89
C SER A 84 21.53 6.11 8.01
N LEU A 85 21.24 6.00 6.71
CA LEU A 85 21.96 5.12 5.80
C LEU A 85 23.36 5.64 5.48
N THR A 86 24.37 4.78 5.64
CA THR A 86 25.74 5.04 5.17
C THR A 86 25.98 4.50 3.75
N VAL A 87 25.07 3.66 3.25
CA VAL A 87 25.07 3.10 1.90
C VAL A 87 23.63 3.04 1.37
N ASN A 88 23.46 3.15 0.05
CA ASN A 88 22.13 3.11 -0.56
C ASN A 88 21.42 1.78 -0.25
N LYS A 89 20.12 1.86 0.06
CA LYS A 89 19.25 0.71 0.29
C LYS A 89 18.10 0.73 -0.71
N GLN A 90 17.80 -0.41 -1.30
CA GLN A 90 16.64 -0.60 -2.16
C GLN A 90 15.58 -1.40 -1.41
N VAL A 91 14.34 -0.92 -1.46
CA VAL A 91 13.20 -1.58 -0.83
C VAL A 91 12.14 -1.79 -1.91
N LEU A 92 11.73 -3.04 -2.11
CA LEU A 92 10.59 -3.39 -2.95
C LEU A 92 9.35 -3.52 -2.07
N VAL A 93 8.28 -2.88 -2.50
CA VAL A 93 6.97 -2.97 -1.86
C VAL A 93 5.97 -3.42 -2.92
N VAL A 94 5.19 -4.44 -2.60
CA VAL A 94 3.99 -4.83 -3.36
C VAL A 94 2.80 -4.34 -2.55
N ALA A 95 1.99 -3.47 -3.15
CA ALA A 95 0.87 -2.81 -2.50
C ALA A 95 -0.24 -2.51 -3.51
N HIS A 96 -1.39 -2.12 -2.99
CA HIS A 96 -2.56 -1.76 -3.79
C HIS A 96 -2.67 -0.26 -4.05
N TYR A 97 -3.62 0.12 -4.89
CA TYR A 97 -3.79 1.46 -5.44
C TYR A 97 -3.80 2.57 -4.37
N ASP A 98 -4.68 2.49 -3.38
CA ASP A 98 -4.98 3.63 -2.50
C ASP A 98 -3.77 4.08 -1.68
N ILE A 99 -2.98 3.15 -1.16
CA ILE A 99 -1.80 3.51 -0.37
C ILE A 99 -0.68 4.04 -1.24
N ILE A 100 -0.55 3.55 -2.48
CA ILE A 100 0.43 4.11 -3.40
C ILE A 100 0.02 5.55 -3.75
N ALA A 101 -1.27 5.78 -4.02
CA ALA A 101 -1.81 7.12 -4.27
C ALA A 101 -1.62 8.05 -3.06
N ALA A 102 -1.90 7.57 -1.84
CA ALA A 102 -1.69 8.32 -0.60
C ALA A 102 -0.21 8.69 -0.40
N VAL A 103 0.72 7.76 -0.61
CA VAL A 103 2.16 8.02 -0.50
C VAL A 103 2.62 9.02 -1.56
N LEU A 104 2.14 8.90 -2.80
CA LEU A 104 2.44 9.86 -3.86
C LEU A 104 1.91 11.26 -3.54
N ASP A 105 0.69 11.38 -3.02
CA ASP A 105 0.14 12.67 -2.58
C ASP A 105 1.00 13.30 -1.47
N CYS A 106 1.32 12.52 -0.43
CA CYS A 106 2.14 12.98 0.70
C CYS A 106 3.56 13.37 0.26
N ALA A 107 4.14 12.64 -0.70
CA ALA A 107 5.49 12.88 -1.19
C ALA A 107 5.57 14.06 -2.17
N LEU A 108 4.60 14.20 -3.08
CA LEU A 108 4.71 15.05 -4.26
C LEU A 108 3.74 16.25 -4.25
N CYS A 109 2.58 16.13 -3.60
CA CYS A 109 1.54 17.17 -3.62
C CYS A 109 1.57 18.10 -2.40
N GLN A 110 2.37 17.79 -1.36
CA GLN A 110 2.64 18.69 -0.23
C GLN A 110 1.38 19.31 0.44
N GLY A 111 0.30 18.55 0.56
CA GLY A 111 -0.95 19.01 1.17
C GLY A 111 -1.89 19.77 0.23
N GLN A 112 -1.61 19.81 -1.08
CA GLN A 112 -2.50 20.44 -2.07
C GLN A 112 -3.64 19.52 -2.53
N THR A 113 -3.63 18.24 -2.19
CA THR A 113 -4.71 17.31 -2.58
C THR A 113 -5.97 17.60 -1.75
N PRO A 114 -7.13 17.85 -2.39
CA PRO A 114 -8.39 18.04 -1.69
C PRO A 114 -8.79 16.79 -0.89
N LEU A 115 -9.09 16.97 0.39
CA LEU A 115 -9.61 15.90 1.26
C LEU A 115 -11.09 15.60 0.94
N PRO A 116 -11.59 14.37 1.21
CA PRO A 116 -10.83 13.22 1.74
C PRO A 116 -10.06 12.43 0.68
N ASN A 117 -10.43 12.61 -0.59
CA ASN A 117 -9.99 11.78 -1.71
C ASN A 117 -8.48 11.86 -1.96
N PHE A 118 -7.93 10.81 -2.58
CA PHE A 118 -6.60 10.85 -3.16
C PHE A 118 -6.60 11.54 -4.52
N THR A 119 -5.43 12.06 -4.93
CA THR A 119 -5.24 12.43 -6.34
C THR A 119 -5.45 11.17 -7.19
N ARG A 120 -6.20 11.29 -8.28
CA ARG A 120 -6.42 10.17 -9.20
C ARG A 120 -5.19 9.95 -10.07
N TRP A 121 -4.25 9.18 -9.54
CA TRP A 121 -3.11 8.69 -10.30
C TRP A 121 -3.58 7.57 -11.23
N LYS A 122 -3.01 7.47 -12.43
CA LYS A 122 -3.25 6.31 -13.29
C LYS A 122 -2.50 5.11 -12.73
N HIS A 123 -3.22 4.02 -12.46
CA HIS A 123 -2.61 2.78 -11.97
C HIS A 123 -3.02 1.56 -12.77
N PHE A 124 -2.05 1.01 -13.49
CA PHE A 124 -2.08 -0.35 -14.00
C PHE A 124 -1.72 -1.34 -12.90
N ASN A 125 -2.39 -2.49 -12.90
CA ASN A 125 -1.98 -3.67 -12.17
C ASN A 125 -0.56 -4.06 -12.59
N THR A 126 0.28 -4.39 -11.61
CA THR A 126 1.72 -4.64 -11.77
C THR A 126 2.54 -3.44 -12.26
N GLY A 127 1.97 -2.25 -12.34
CA GLY A 127 2.70 -1.02 -12.63
C GLY A 127 3.71 -0.69 -11.54
N ILE A 128 4.90 -0.24 -11.94
CA ILE A 128 6.03 0.02 -11.04
C ILE A 128 6.21 1.52 -10.85
N THR A 129 6.13 1.96 -9.60
CA THR A 129 6.51 3.30 -9.18
C THR A 129 7.84 3.22 -8.45
N VAL A 130 8.79 4.10 -8.82
CA VAL A 130 10.11 4.19 -8.19
C VAL A 130 10.28 5.59 -7.65
N LEU A 131 10.44 5.69 -6.33
CA LEU A 131 10.71 6.91 -5.60
C LEU A 131 12.11 6.82 -5.00
N ASP A 132 12.89 7.89 -5.13
CA ASP A 132 14.18 8.03 -4.46
C ASP A 132 14.04 9.01 -3.29
N VAL A 133 14.41 8.58 -2.09
CA VAL A 133 14.39 9.41 -0.88
C VAL A 133 15.82 9.86 -0.58
N LEU A 134 16.10 11.13 -0.87
CA LEU A 134 17.46 11.67 -0.74
C LEU A 134 17.88 11.75 0.73
N ALA A 135 18.92 10.99 1.11
CA ALA A 135 19.39 10.87 2.50
C ALA A 135 19.66 12.22 3.19
N LYS A 136 20.20 13.22 2.48
CA LYS A 136 20.57 14.52 3.07
C LYS A 136 19.37 15.45 3.31
N SER A 137 18.42 15.51 2.37
CA SER A 137 17.32 16.47 2.42
C SER A 137 15.98 15.85 2.83
N GLY A 138 15.85 14.52 2.76
CA GLY A 138 14.57 13.82 2.88
C GLY A 138 13.60 14.12 1.74
N HIS A 139 14.04 14.82 0.68
CA HIS A 139 13.22 15.05 -0.50
C HIS A 139 12.98 13.74 -1.24
N VAL A 140 11.78 13.62 -1.80
CA VAL A 140 11.37 12.47 -2.60
C VAL A 140 11.42 12.86 -4.06
N LEU A 141 12.17 12.12 -4.87
CA LEU A 141 12.23 12.28 -6.31
C LEU A 141 11.48 11.14 -6.99
N PRO A 142 10.47 11.41 -7.84
CA PRO A 142 9.86 10.39 -8.66
C PRO A 142 10.76 10.06 -9.84
N MET A 143 11.23 8.82 -9.92
CA MET A 143 12.03 8.33 -11.05
C MET A 143 11.14 7.71 -12.12
N TYR A 144 10.13 6.95 -11.68
CA TYR A 144 9.10 6.36 -12.52
C TYR A 144 7.77 6.37 -11.75
N ILE A 145 6.66 6.66 -12.42
CA ILE A 145 5.32 6.57 -11.84
C ILE A 145 4.51 5.61 -12.70
N ASN A 146 4.02 4.54 -12.06
CA ASN A 146 3.19 3.51 -12.66
C ASN A 146 3.67 3.01 -14.04
N SER A 147 4.97 2.75 -14.17
CA SER A 147 5.58 2.29 -15.42
C SER A 147 5.31 0.80 -15.63
N ILE A 148 4.97 0.41 -16.87
CA ILE A 148 4.69 -0.98 -17.25
C ILE A 148 5.57 -1.48 -18.42
N PRO A 149 6.89 -1.24 -18.43
CA PRO A 149 7.75 -1.63 -19.54
C PRO A 149 7.77 -3.16 -19.74
N HIS A 150 7.55 -3.92 -18.67
CA HIS A 150 7.46 -5.39 -18.70
C HIS A 150 6.21 -5.91 -19.42
N LEU A 151 5.22 -5.05 -19.70
CA LEU A 151 4.01 -5.39 -20.46
C LEU A 151 4.05 -4.86 -21.91
N SER A 152 5.21 -4.45 -22.41
CA SER A 152 5.35 -3.97 -23.79
C SER A 152 4.88 -5.03 -24.79
N GLY A 153 3.98 -4.64 -25.71
CA GLY A 153 3.36 -5.55 -26.68
C GLY A 153 2.27 -6.48 -26.13
N ARG A 154 1.93 -6.38 -24.83
CA ARG A 154 0.91 -7.19 -24.15
C ARG A 154 -0.25 -6.33 -23.65
N THR A 155 -0.94 -5.66 -24.57
CA THR A 155 -2.12 -4.83 -24.24
C THR A 155 -3.26 -5.64 -23.63
N ASP A 156 -3.30 -6.95 -23.89
CA ASP A 156 -4.23 -7.92 -23.29
C ASP A 156 -4.07 -8.07 -21.77
N LEU A 157 -2.89 -7.76 -21.22
CA LEU A 157 -2.60 -7.83 -19.79
C LEU A 157 -2.68 -6.48 -19.09
N GLN A 158 -2.85 -5.39 -19.84
CA GLN A 158 -2.96 -4.05 -19.27
C GLN A 158 -4.36 -3.87 -18.67
N SER A 159 -4.46 -4.07 -17.37
CA SER A 159 -5.64 -3.79 -16.56
C SER A 159 -5.30 -2.75 -15.51
N GLY A 160 -6.28 -1.93 -15.13
CA GLY A 160 -6.08 -0.89 -14.15
C GLY A 160 -7.24 0.09 -14.10
N PHE A 161 -7.22 0.97 -13.12
CA PHE A 161 -8.14 2.09 -13.06
C PHE A 161 -7.64 3.14 -14.07
N ALA A 162 -8.13 3.04 -15.30
CA ALA A 162 -8.09 4.15 -16.23
C ALA A 162 -9.21 5.10 -15.81
N THR A 163 -8.87 6.34 -15.45
CA THR A 163 -9.87 7.40 -15.41
C THR A 163 -10.33 7.65 -16.84
N ASP A 164 -11.62 7.47 -17.07
CA ASP A 164 -12.37 8.16 -18.12
C ASP A 164 -12.13 9.68 -18.05
#